data_AF-A0A1C3ECD6-F1
#
_entry.id   AF-A0A1C3ECD6-F1
#
_cell.length_a   1.000
_cell.length_b   1.000
_cell.length_c   1.000
_cell.angle_alpha   90.00
_cell.angle_beta   90.00
_cell.angle_gamma   90.00
#
_symmetry.space_group_name_H-M   'P 1'
#
loop_
_entity.id
_entity.type
_entity.pdbx_description
1 polymer ?
#
loop_
_entity_poly.entity_id
_entity_poly.type
_entity_poly.pdbx_seq_one_letter_code
_entity_poly.pdbx_strand_id
1 'polypeptide(L)'
;MLALLPTANAATSCQASEGEAGWLMLSTECDVGEGLWGRNPADDAQQFWVQCSMTDRVPPPWFAQLLRISLDNAPLFLRKESELYRCLVGPYNDFRMAIHSRDRLRELHPWSETSFIRQLRVETEEQTAPEQLSQPALPLLSRTR
;
A
#
# COMPACT_ATOMS: atom_id res chain seq x y z
N MET A 1 6.37 33.07 24.12
CA MET A 1 5.11 32.40 23.74
C MET A 1 5.42 31.48 22.57
N LEU A 2 5.57 30.18 22.81
CA LEU A 2 5.68 29.18 21.75
C LEU A 2 4.27 28.71 21.40
N ALA A 3 3.83 28.96 20.17
CA ALA A 3 2.60 28.42 19.64
C ALA A 3 2.86 26.97 19.20
N LEU A 4 2.13 26.02 19.80
CA LEU A 4 2.02 24.64 19.31
C LEU A 4 1.05 24.65 18.14
N LEU A 5 1.53 24.31 16.94
CA LEU A 5 0.68 24.03 15.79
C LEU A 5 0.17 22.58 15.92
N PRO A 6 -1.12 22.32 15.62
CA PRO A 6 -1.63 20.96 15.56
C PRO A 6 -1.07 20.25 14.33
N THR A 7 -0.31 19.18 14.52
CA THR A 7 -0.02 18.21 13.47
C THR A 7 -1.26 17.36 13.25
N ALA A 8 -2.13 17.79 12.33
CA ALA A 8 -3.06 16.88 11.69
C ALA A 8 -2.23 15.99 10.74
N ASN A 9 -2.04 14.72 11.08
CA ASN A 9 -1.51 13.75 10.13
C ASN A 9 -2.58 13.54 9.07
N ALA A 10 -2.37 14.18 7.93
CA ALA A 10 -3.22 14.10 6.76
C ALA A 10 -3.30 12.65 6.27
N ALA A 11 -4.50 12.22 5.86
CA ALA A 11 -4.65 11.06 4.99
C ALA A 11 -3.66 11.20 3.83
N THR A 12 -2.66 10.31 3.77
CA THR A 12 -1.57 10.39 2.79
C THR A 12 -2.13 10.08 1.41
N SER A 13 -2.58 11.11 0.69
CA SER A 13 -2.87 11.00 -0.73
C SER A 13 -1.55 10.69 -1.44
N CYS A 14 -1.42 9.48 -1.97
CA CYS A 14 -0.25 9.08 -2.73
C CYS A 14 0.00 10.06 -3.88
N GLN A 15 1.10 10.82 -3.78
CA GLN A 15 1.56 11.67 -4.87
C GLN A 15 2.37 10.82 -5.86
N ALA A 16 2.14 11.08 -7.14
CA ALA A 16 2.88 10.46 -8.23
C ALA A 16 3.60 11.52 -9.05
N SER A 17 4.84 11.23 -9.46
CA SER A 17 5.60 12.02 -10.42
C SER A 17 5.76 11.26 -11.74
N GLU A 18 6.07 11.99 -12.81
CA GLU A 18 6.48 11.36 -14.06
C GLU A 18 7.77 10.57 -13.85
N GLY A 19 7.75 9.29 -14.19
CA GLY A 19 8.91 8.43 -14.21
C GLY A 19 9.43 8.19 -15.63
N GLU A 20 10.35 7.25 -15.74
CA GLU A 20 10.92 6.85 -17.02
C GLU A 20 9.99 5.88 -17.76
N ALA A 21 10.19 5.76 -19.08
CA ALA A 21 9.58 4.71 -19.91
C ALA A 21 8.04 4.62 -19.83
N GLY A 22 7.38 5.74 -19.52
CA GLY A 22 5.93 5.79 -19.37
C GLY A 22 5.44 5.16 -18.06
N TRP A 23 6.25 5.09 -17.02
CA TRP A 23 5.79 4.72 -15.68
C TRP A 23 5.57 5.97 -14.83
N LEU A 24 4.61 5.93 -13.92
CA LEU A 24 4.48 6.92 -12.85
C LEU A 24 5.28 6.45 -11.63
N MET A 25 5.92 7.36 -10.91
CA MET A 25 6.69 7.05 -9.71
C MET A 25 5.92 7.50 -8.47
N LEU A 26 5.58 6.54 -7.60
CA LEU A 26 5.02 6.83 -6.28
C LEU A 26 6.13 7.18 -5.29
N SER A 27 5.84 8.11 -4.37
CA SER A 27 6.73 8.39 -3.24
C SER A 27 6.92 7.14 -2.38
N THR A 28 8.07 7.05 -1.71
CA THR A 28 8.40 5.93 -0.81
C THR A 28 7.48 5.84 0.41
N GLU A 29 6.86 6.96 0.76
CA GLU A 29 5.91 7.12 1.88
C GLU A 29 4.47 6.79 1.48
N CYS A 30 4.17 6.65 0.19
CA CYS A 30 2.84 6.28 -0.28
C CYS A 30 2.47 4.90 0.24
N ASP A 31 1.41 4.80 1.03
CA ASP A 31 0.87 3.51 1.43
C ASP A 31 0.19 2.83 0.23
N VAL A 32 0.54 1.56 0.03
CA VAL A 32 -0.01 0.71 -1.04
C VAL A 32 -0.76 -0.47 -0.45
N GLY A 33 -1.05 -0.39 0.85
CA GLY A 33 -1.87 -1.33 1.58
C GLY A 33 -1.21 -2.69 1.77
N GLU A 34 -1.99 -3.62 2.30
CA GLU A 34 -1.58 -4.99 2.58
C GLU A 34 -2.03 -5.96 1.48
N GLY A 35 -1.30 -7.06 1.28
CA GLY A 35 -1.66 -8.08 0.28
C GLY A 35 -2.83 -8.98 0.74
N LEU A 36 -3.78 -9.22 -0.17
CA LEU A 36 -4.93 -10.09 0.10
C LEU A 36 -4.60 -11.58 -0.07
N TRP A 37 -3.76 -11.95 -1.04
CA TRP A 37 -3.32 -13.34 -1.27
C TRP A 37 -4.47 -14.36 -1.37
N GLY A 38 -5.58 -13.99 -2.02
CA GLY A 38 -6.75 -14.85 -2.18
C GLY A 38 -7.80 -14.72 -1.08
N ARG A 39 -7.55 -13.91 -0.04
CA ARG A 39 -8.56 -13.52 0.95
C ARG A 39 -9.53 -12.49 0.35
N ASN A 40 -10.73 -12.45 0.90
CA ASN A 40 -11.68 -11.38 0.62
C ASN A 40 -11.18 -10.04 1.22
N PRO A 41 -11.57 -8.91 0.62
CA PRO A 41 -11.25 -7.60 1.17
C PRO A 41 -11.95 -7.39 2.52
N ALA A 42 -11.40 -6.50 3.33
CA ALA A 42 -12.06 -6.05 4.56
C ALA A 42 -13.28 -5.19 4.20
N ASP A 43 -14.28 -5.16 5.08
CA ASP A 43 -15.53 -4.43 4.86
C ASP A 43 -15.31 -2.91 4.75
N ASP A 44 -14.24 -2.40 5.36
CA ASP A 44 -13.83 -1.00 5.36
C ASP A 44 -12.77 -0.66 4.30
N ALA A 45 -12.43 -1.61 3.41
CA ALA A 45 -11.49 -1.38 2.32
C ALA A 45 -12.08 -0.42 1.28
N GLN A 46 -11.33 0.64 0.96
CA GLN A 46 -11.80 1.69 0.03
C GLN A 46 -11.05 1.68 -1.30
N GLN A 47 -9.79 1.23 -1.30
CA GLN A 47 -8.94 1.26 -2.48
C GLN A 47 -8.16 -0.04 -2.63
N PHE A 48 -7.96 -0.43 -3.88
CA PHE A 48 -7.28 -1.67 -4.24
C PHE A 48 -6.15 -1.38 -5.23
N TRP A 49 -4.96 -1.88 -4.92
CA TRP A 49 -3.86 -1.91 -5.88
C TRP A 49 -3.68 -3.32 -6.42
N VAL A 50 -3.34 -3.45 -7.70
CA VAL A 50 -2.85 -4.73 -8.22
C VAL A 50 -1.34 -4.65 -8.30
N GLN A 51 -0.65 -5.44 -7.49
CA GLN A 51 0.80 -5.56 -7.58
C GLN A 51 1.15 -6.54 -8.69
N CYS A 52 1.81 -6.05 -9.74
CA CYS A 52 2.21 -6.86 -10.89
C CYS A 52 3.44 -7.72 -10.58
N SER A 53 4.48 -7.11 -10.01
CA SER A 53 5.76 -7.77 -9.73
C SER A 53 6.67 -6.90 -8.85
N MET A 54 7.85 -7.42 -8.50
CA MET A 54 8.99 -6.66 -7.96
C MET A 54 10.16 -6.80 -8.96
N THR A 55 10.87 -5.72 -9.25
CA THR A 55 11.98 -5.73 -10.22
C THR A 55 13.09 -4.80 -9.80
N ASP A 56 14.34 -5.15 -10.10
CA ASP A 56 15.54 -4.34 -9.85
C ASP A 56 15.73 -3.17 -10.84
N ARG A 57 14.87 -3.05 -11.85
CA ARG A 57 14.99 -2.04 -12.91
C ARG A 57 13.62 -1.60 -13.43
N VAL A 58 13.54 -0.38 -13.93
CA VAL A 58 12.33 0.14 -14.57
C VAL A 58 12.04 -0.70 -15.83
N PRO A 59 10.83 -1.28 -15.98
CA PRO A 59 10.51 -2.04 -17.19
C PRO A 59 10.51 -1.14 -18.43
N PRO A 60 10.88 -1.68 -19.61
CA PRO A 60 11.05 -0.88 -20.81
C PRO A 60 9.71 -0.29 -21.33
N PRO A 61 9.76 0.77 -22.16
CA PRO A 61 8.55 1.48 -22.61
C PRO A 61 7.54 0.60 -23.35
N TRP A 62 8.02 -0.33 -24.17
CA TRP A 62 7.15 -1.24 -24.92
C TRP A 62 6.30 -2.11 -23.99
N PHE A 63 6.84 -2.45 -22.81
CA PHE A 63 6.14 -3.28 -21.84
C PHE A 63 5.08 -2.47 -21.10
N ALA A 64 5.38 -1.23 -20.71
CA ALA A 64 4.38 -0.30 -20.17
C ALA A 64 3.21 -0.09 -21.17
N GLN A 65 3.51 0.01 -22.47
CA GLN A 65 2.49 0.12 -23.51
C GLN A 65 1.64 -1.14 -23.62
N LEU A 66 2.25 -2.33 -23.60
CA LEU A 66 1.54 -3.61 -23.61
C LEU A 66 0.58 -3.73 -22.43
N LEU A 67 1.04 -3.37 -21.23
CA LEU A 67 0.22 -3.39 -20.01
C LEU A 67 -0.95 -2.41 -20.12
N ARG A 68 -0.74 -1.17 -20.56
CA ARG A 68 -1.82 -0.19 -20.73
C ARG A 68 -2.90 -0.67 -21.68
N ILE A 69 -2.52 -1.17 -22.86
CA ILE A 69 -3.46 -1.69 -23.85
C ILE A 69 -4.26 -2.87 -23.28
N SER A 70 -3.59 -3.74 -22.52
CA SER A 70 -4.22 -4.94 -21.96
C SER A 70 -5.12 -4.68 -20.76
N LEU A 71 -4.99 -3.52 -20.11
CA LEU A 71 -5.65 -3.16 -18.86
C LEU A 71 -6.49 -1.89 -19.00
N ASP A 72 -7.08 -1.66 -20.18
CA ASP A 72 -8.00 -0.53 -20.46
C ASP A 72 -7.42 0.84 -20.11
N ASN A 73 -6.12 1.05 -20.38
CA ASN A 73 -5.37 2.25 -20.05
C ASN A 73 -5.30 2.57 -18.54
N ALA A 74 -5.43 1.56 -17.68
CA ALA A 74 -5.19 1.73 -16.26
C ALA A 74 -3.79 2.35 -16.01
N PRO A 75 -3.66 3.31 -15.08
CA PRO A 75 -2.37 3.94 -14.84
C PRO A 75 -1.41 2.95 -14.16
N LEU A 76 -0.14 3.04 -14.57
CA LEU A 76 0.93 2.14 -14.16
C LEU A 76 1.92 2.89 -13.29
N PHE A 77 2.22 2.31 -12.14
CA PHE A 77 3.07 2.92 -11.12
C PHE A 77 4.23 2.00 -10.76
N LEU A 78 5.34 2.63 -10.42
CA LEU A 78 6.45 2.03 -9.71
C LEU A 78 6.60 2.74 -8.36
N ARG A 79 6.81 1.95 -7.30
CA ARG A 79 7.25 2.47 -5.99
C ARG A 79 8.61 1.89 -5.68
N LYS A 80 9.61 2.75 -5.43
CA LYS A 80 10.96 2.29 -5.07
C LYS A 80 10.97 1.74 -3.64
N GLU A 81 11.64 0.61 -3.45
CA GLU A 81 11.81 -0.07 -2.17
C GLU A 81 13.22 -0.63 -2.07
N SER A 82 14.11 0.12 -1.41
CA SER A 82 15.55 -0.16 -1.42
C SER A 82 16.06 -0.27 -2.87
N GLU A 83 16.54 -1.45 -3.27
CA GLU A 83 17.09 -1.72 -4.61
C GLU A 83 16.04 -2.22 -5.62
N LEU A 84 14.78 -2.40 -5.19
CA LEU A 84 13.71 -2.91 -6.04
C LEU A 84 12.66 -1.84 -6.31
N TYR A 85 11.89 -2.07 -7.36
CA TYR A 85 10.69 -1.35 -7.73
C TYR A 85 9.50 -2.29 -7.61
N ARG A 86 8.51 -1.88 -6.82
CA ARG A 86 7.19 -2.51 -6.78
C ARG A 86 6.35 -1.98 -7.94
N CYS A 87 5.93 -2.87 -8.83
CA CYS A 87 5.00 -2.54 -9.89
C CYS A 87 3.56 -2.59 -9.37
N LEU A 88 2.80 -1.52 -9.62
CA LEU A 88 1.43 -1.35 -9.16
C LEU A 88 0.55 -0.85 -10.32
N VAL A 89 -0.68 -1.34 -10.38
CA VAL A 89 -1.73 -0.87 -11.27
C VAL A 89 -2.92 -0.42 -10.42
N GLY A 90 -3.51 0.73 -10.73
CA GLY A 90 -4.66 1.29 -10.01
C GLY A 90 -4.44 2.76 -9.60
N PRO A 91 -4.87 3.20 -8.41
CA PRO A 91 -5.72 2.44 -7.49
C PRO A 91 -7.12 2.25 -8.08
N TYR A 92 -7.75 1.12 -7.76
CA TYR A 92 -9.14 0.82 -8.11
C TYR A 92 -10.04 1.06 -6.91
N ASN A 93 -11.20 1.68 -7.15
CA ASN A 93 -12.23 1.85 -6.11
C ASN A 93 -13.23 0.67 -6.07
N ASP A 94 -13.10 -0.30 -6.97
CA ASP A 94 -13.93 -1.50 -7.04
C ASP A 94 -13.03 -2.75 -7.04
N PHE A 95 -13.25 -3.63 -6.07
CA PHE A 95 -12.52 -4.88 -5.95
C PHE A 95 -12.67 -5.79 -7.17
N ARG A 96 -13.82 -5.78 -7.85
CA ARG A 96 -14.05 -6.56 -9.06
C ARG A 96 -13.15 -6.11 -10.20
N MET A 97 -12.94 -4.80 -10.34
CA MET A 97 -12.00 -4.24 -11.33
C MET A 97 -10.57 -4.68 -11.02
N ALA A 98 -10.17 -4.67 -9.74
CA ALA A 98 -8.87 -5.16 -9.32
C ALA A 98 -8.68 -6.66 -9.60
N ILE A 99 -9.73 -7.49 -9.42
CA ILE A 99 -9.73 -8.91 -9.83
C ILE A 99 -9.50 -9.04 -11.33
N HIS A 100 -10.28 -8.33 -12.15
CA HIS A 100 -10.14 -8.40 -13.61
C HIS A 100 -8.74 -8.01 -14.07
N SER A 101 -8.17 -6.92 -13.55
CA SER A 101 -6.81 -6.50 -13.91
C SER A 101 -5.74 -7.47 -13.41
N ARG A 102 -5.89 -8.06 -12.21
CA ARG A 102 -4.99 -9.12 -11.72
C ARG A 102 -5.01 -10.32 -12.67
N ASP A 103 -6.19 -10.87 -12.96
CA ASP A 103 -6.29 -12.08 -13.76
C ASP A 103 -5.73 -11.85 -15.17
N ARG A 104 -5.99 -10.67 -15.74
CA ARG A 104 -5.39 -10.28 -17.01
C ARG A 104 -3.86 -10.19 -16.96
N LEU A 105 -3.29 -9.62 -15.89
CA LEU A 105 -1.84 -9.56 -15.70
C LEU A 105 -1.22 -10.96 -15.60
N ARG A 106 -1.89 -11.90 -14.93
CA ARG A 106 -1.38 -13.27 -14.77
C ARG A 106 -1.31 -14.02 -16.10
N GLU A 107 -2.22 -13.74 -17.02
CA GLU A 107 -2.26 -14.35 -18.35
C GLU A 107 -1.31 -13.68 -19.35
N LEU A 108 -0.94 -12.42 -19.12
CA LEU A 108 -0.28 -11.60 -20.13
C LEU A 108 1.21 -11.89 -20.29
N HIS A 109 1.92 -12.10 -19.18
CA HIS A 109 3.38 -12.27 -19.20
C HIS A 109 3.88 -12.99 -17.93
N PRO A 110 4.88 -13.90 -18.02
CA PRO A 110 5.41 -14.62 -16.85
C PRO A 110 5.88 -13.71 -15.71
N TRP A 111 6.40 -12.52 -16.04
CA TRP A 111 6.83 -11.51 -15.06
C TRP A 111 5.72 -11.05 -14.10
N SER A 112 4.45 -11.14 -14.52
CA SER A 112 3.27 -10.74 -13.74
C SER A 112 2.35 -11.91 -13.35
N GLU A 113 2.80 -13.15 -13.54
CA GLU A 113 2.06 -14.38 -13.20
C GLU A 113 1.70 -14.45 -11.71
N THR A 114 2.58 -13.96 -10.85
CA THR A 114 2.37 -13.93 -9.40
C THR A 114 1.67 -12.67 -8.92
N SER A 115 1.04 -11.91 -9.82
CA SER A 115 0.35 -10.67 -9.43
C SER A 115 -0.75 -10.92 -8.41
N PHE A 116 -0.98 -9.96 -7.51
CA PHE A 116 -1.98 -10.09 -6.45
C PHE A 116 -2.54 -8.72 -6.07
N ILE A 117 -3.69 -8.74 -5.40
CA ILE A 117 -4.39 -7.52 -4.99
C ILE A 117 -3.93 -7.11 -3.60
N ARG A 118 -3.72 -5.82 -3.40
CA ARG A 118 -3.52 -5.16 -2.12
C ARG A 118 -4.72 -4.28 -1.79
N GLN A 119 -5.01 -4.08 -0.52
CA GLN A 119 -6.09 -3.20 -0.07
C GLN A 119 -5.58 -2.11 0.88
N LEU A 120 -6.12 -0.90 0.73
CA LEU A 120 -6.06 0.13 1.75
C LEU A 120 -7.38 0.15 2.50
N ARG A 121 -7.26 0.11 3.83
CA ARG A 121 -8.37 0.33 4.75
C ARG A 121 -8.39 1.80 5.15
N VAL A 122 -9.55 2.29 5.57
CA VAL A 122 -9.58 3.57 6.29
C VAL A 122 -8.84 3.35 7.60
N GLU A 123 -7.87 4.20 7.91
CA GLU A 123 -7.42 4.34 9.29
C GLU A 123 -8.61 4.87 10.10
N THR A 124 -9.47 3.96 10.54
CA THR A 124 -10.25 4.23 11.75
C THR A 124 -9.18 4.30 12.82
N GLU A 125 -9.02 5.47 13.45
CA GLU A 125 -8.13 5.62 14.61
C GLU A 125 -8.57 4.63 15.70
N GLU A 126 -8.13 3.38 15.58
CA GLU A 126 -8.24 2.41 16.63
C GLU A 126 -7.13 2.80 17.59
N GLN A 127 -7.54 3.69 18.51
CA GLN A 127 -6.80 4.13 19.66
C GLN A 127 -6.05 2.92 20.22
N THR A 128 -4.78 2.82 19.89
CA THR A 128 -3.85 2.00 20.65
C THR A 128 -3.74 2.72 21.98
N ALA A 129 -4.66 2.41 22.89
CA ALA A 129 -4.52 2.76 24.29
C ALA A 129 -3.11 2.31 24.70
N PRO A 130 -2.26 3.19 25.23
CA PRO A 130 -0.97 2.76 25.70
C PRO A 130 -1.22 1.72 26.79
N GLU A 131 -0.71 0.50 26.57
CA GLU A 131 -0.62 -0.52 27.60
C GLU A 131 0.32 0.03 28.68
N GLN A 132 -0.27 0.81 29.60
CA GLN A 132 0.38 1.25 30.82
C GLN A 132 0.63 -0.01 31.64
N LEU A 133 1.88 -0.48 31.56
CA LEU A 133 2.45 -1.50 32.41
C LEU A 133 2.17 -1.15 33.87
N SER A 134 1.09 -1.71 34.42
CA SER A 134 0.69 -1.50 35.80
C SER A 134 1.67 -2.28 36.67
N GLN A 135 2.69 -1.61 37.18
CA GLN A 135 3.50 -2.14 38.29
C GLN A 135 2.57 -2.37 39.48
N PRO A 136 2.53 -3.57 40.09
CA PRO A 136 1.88 -3.72 41.38
C PRO A 136 2.73 -3.03 42.45
N ALA A 137 2.11 -2.06 43.13
CA ALA A 137 2.66 -1.48 44.35
C ALA A 137 2.83 -2.56 45.42
N LEU A 138 4.07 -2.80 45.85
CA LEU A 138 4.35 -3.60 47.04
C LEU A 138 3.89 -2.82 48.28
N PRO A 139 3.08 -3.41 49.18
CA PRO A 139 2.65 -2.72 50.39
C PRO A 139 3.81 -2.58 51.38
N LEU A 140 3.96 -1.36 51.90
CA LEU A 140 4.77 -1.05 53.08
C LEU A 140 4.24 -1.87 54.27
N LEU A 141 4.98 -2.90 54.68
CA LEU A 141 4.79 -3.51 55.99
C LEU A 141 5.57 -2.72 57.04
N SER A 142 4.90 -1.73 57.61
CA SER A 142 5.22 -1.18 58.92
C SER A 142 4.90 -2.25 59.98
N ARG A 143 5.90 -2.78 60.69
CA ARG A 143 5.64 -3.43 61.98
C ARG A 143 6.78 -3.27 62.97
N THR A 144 6.50 -2.41 63.92
CA THR A 144 7.00 -2.30 65.29
C THR A 144 7.36 -3.64 65.95
N ARG A 145 8.57 -3.71 66.52
CA ARG A 145 8.83 -3.96 67.95
C ARG A 145 10.23 -3.54 68.32
#